data_AF-A0A960NTN6-F1
#
_entry.id   AF-A0A960NTN6-F1
#
_cell.length_a   1.000
_cell.length_b   1.000
_cell.length_c   1.000
_cell.angle_alpha   90.00
_cell.angle_beta   90.00
_cell.angle_gamma   90.00
#
_symmetry.space_group_name_H-M   'P 1'
#
loop_
_entity.id
_entity.type
_entity.pdbx_description
1 polymer ?
#
loop_
_entity_poly.entity_id
_entity_poly.type
_entity_poly.pdbx_seq_one_letter_code
_entity_poly.pdbx_strand_id
1 'polypeptide(L)'
;MRKYPFVLSIPKAGGHLILKMLSLFPEPPPCQWSDHVISFGMRNPLYFDSSVMKILLVRDLRDVFVSLVYWFDAQIEDGLIKRHLASKQKGIDELIQHWKTCSFDEKLTIVLEDGEKSLYYSRFMEENIEEMCHLLNVQNTYVIHFEDLVGPKGGGTLEKQWESIYFFASLFSIELTQEKVEEIGEKMFGNSYPSDFNRTFRKGKIGGWKDAFSEKNLQIFNARYGHFQQALGYFK
;
A
#
# COMPACT_ATOMS: atom_id res chain seq x y z
N MET A 1 16.31 22.75 10.36
CA MET A 1 15.94 21.33 10.56
C MET A 1 16.03 20.66 9.18
N ARG A 2 16.82 19.60 9.00
CA ARG A 2 16.91 18.88 7.72
C ARG A 2 15.57 18.17 7.50
N LYS A 3 14.85 18.50 6.43
CA LYS A 3 13.57 17.85 6.11
C LYS A 3 13.89 16.62 5.25
N TYR A 4 13.69 15.44 5.82
CA TYR A 4 13.89 14.18 5.10
C TYR A 4 12.71 13.93 4.14
N PRO A 5 12.94 13.31 2.97
CA PRO A 5 11.86 12.86 2.11
C PRO A 5 10.91 11.90 2.83
N PHE A 6 9.63 11.95 2.44
CA PHE A 6 8.62 11.00 2.91
C PHE A 6 8.33 9.95 1.84
N VAL A 7 8.31 8.69 2.24
CA VAL A 7 7.75 7.58 1.46
C VAL A 7 6.40 7.26 2.06
N LEU A 8 5.34 7.56 1.31
CA LEU A 8 3.96 7.45 1.74
C LEU A 8 3.25 6.37 0.94
N SER A 9 2.42 5.59 1.61
CA SER A 9 1.52 4.62 0.97
C SER A 9 0.23 4.54 1.76
N ILE A 10 -0.85 4.07 1.15
CA ILE A 10 -1.99 3.57 1.90
C ILE A 10 -1.74 2.12 2.35
N PRO A 11 -2.47 1.60 3.35
CA PRO A 11 -2.35 0.22 3.75
C PRO A 11 -2.48 -0.71 2.55
N LYS A 12 -1.58 -1.70 2.46
CA LYS A 12 -1.55 -2.74 1.42
C LYS A 12 -1.23 -2.28 -0.01
N ALA A 13 -0.82 -1.01 -0.21
CA ALA A 13 -0.28 -0.55 -1.49
C ALA A 13 1.17 -1.00 -1.76
N GLY A 14 1.83 -1.66 -0.80
CA GLY A 14 3.15 -2.26 -0.99
C GLY A 14 4.29 -1.57 -0.25
N GLY A 15 4.00 -0.79 0.80
CA GLY A 15 5.03 -0.04 1.55
C GLY A 15 6.23 -0.91 2.01
N HIS A 16 5.96 -2.15 2.44
CA HIS A 16 7.02 -3.10 2.80
C HIS A 16 7.97 -3.41 1.62
N LEU A 17 7.45 -3.57 0.40
CA LEU A 17 8.25 -3.84 -0.79
C LEU A 17 9.25 -2.71 -1.08
N ILE A 18 8.82 -1.44 -0.93
CA ILE A 18 9.73 -0.30 -1.01
C ILE A 18 10.76 -0.34 0.13
N LEU A 19 10.35 -0.57 1.38
CA LEU A 19 11.31 -0.64 2.49
C LEU A 19 12.39 -1.69 2.24
N LYS A 20 12.00 -2.84 1.67
CA LYS A 20 12.94 -3.88 1.27
C LYS A 20 13.86 -3.41 0.14
N MET A 21 13.32 -2.78 -0.91
CA MET A 21 14.15 -2.19 -1.98
C MET A 21 15.18 -1.20 -1.40
N LEU A 22 14.74 -0.28 -0.53
CA LEU A 22 15.62 0.72 0.07
C LEU A 22 16.72 0.11 0.94
N SER A 23 16.41 -1.00 1.63
CA SER A 23 17.41 -1.73 2.41
C SER A 23 18.47 -2.43 1.56
N LEU A 24 18.22 -2.62 0.26
CA LEU A 24 19.13 -3.26 -0.69
C LEU A 24 20.00 -2.24 -1.44
N PHE A 25 19.78 -0.95 -1.25
CA PHE A 25 20.66 0.10 -1.77
C PHE A 25 22.01 0.05 -1.04
N PRO A 26 23.11 0.51 -1.68
CA PRO A 26 24.44 0.53 -1.05
C PRO A 26 24.46 1.26 0.29
N GLU A 27 23.75 2.38 0.37
CA GLU A 27 23.46 3.11 1.60
C GLU A 27 21.95 3.38 1.67
N PRO A 28 21.24 2.94 2.73
CA PRO A 28 19.82 3.22 2.87
C PRO A 28 19.57 4.73 2.92
N PRO A 29 18.73 5.28 2.02
CA PRO A 29 18.51 6.72 1.97
C PRO A 29 17.80 7.19 3.24
N PRO A 30 18.15 8.39 3.74
CA PRO A 30 17.50 8.93 4.92
C PRO A 30 16.11 9.44 4.53
N CYS A 31 15.08 8.63 4.82
CA CYS A 31 13.69 8.95 4.56
C CYS A 31 12.82 8.61 5.77
N GLN A 32 11.67 9.27 5.85
CA GLN A 32 10.61 8.91 6.76
C GLN A 32 9.59 8.06 5.99
N TRP A 33 9.12 6.99 6.61
CA TRP A 33 8.11 6.12 6.00
C TRP A 33 6.80 6.19 6.78
N SER A 34 5.70 6.14 6.04
CA SER A 34 4.37 6.01 6.60
C SER A 34 3.49 5.11 5.72
N ASP A 35 2.88 4.10 6.33
CA ASP A 35 1.93 3.18 5.69
C ASP A 35 0.47 3.68 5.69
N HIS A 36 0.26 4.91 6.15
CA HIS A 36 -1.02 5.59 6.14
C HIS A 36 -0.78 7.11 6.03
N VAL A 37 -1.47 7.77 5.12
CA VAL A 37 -1.36 9.22 4.92
C VAL A 37 -2.07 9.98 6.04
N ILE A 38 -3.11 9.38 6.62
CA ILE A 38 -3.84 9.90 7.78
C ILE A 38 -3.75 8.91 8.93
N SER A 39 -3.37 9.40 10.11
CA SER A 39 -3.47 8.66 11.39
C SER A 39 -4.55 9.31 12.24
N PHE A 40 -5.69 8.63 12.48
CA PHE A 40 -6.76 9.13 13.35
C PHE A 40 -7.35 10.50 12.96
N GLY A 41 -7.59 10.73 11.67
CA GLY A 41 -8.04 12.03 11.18
C GLY A 41 -6.99 13.15 11.27
N MET A 42 -5.78 12.87 11.78
CA MET A 42 -4.70 13.85 11.82
C MET A 42 -3.86 13.78 10.54
N ARG A 43 -3.70 14.95 9.93
CA ARG A 43 -2.80 15.18 8.81
C ARG A 43 -1.43 15.60 9.33
N ASN A 44 -0.37 15.04 8.75
CA ASN A 44 0.97 15.56 9.01
C ASN A 44 1.16 16.84 8.17
N PRO A 45 1.35 18.03 8.77
CA PRO A 45 1.47 19.28 8.02
C PRO A 45 2.67 19.27 7.06
N LEU A 46 3.70 18.47 7.33
CA LEU A 46 4.85 18.33 6.43
C LEU A 46 4.51 17.67 5.10
N TYR A 47 3.40 16.93 5.01
CA TYR A 47 2.94 16.35 3.75
C TYR A 47 2.46 17.42 2.76
N PHE A 48 2.16 18.63 3.23
CA PHE A 48 1.71 19.75 2.39
C PHE A 48 2.78 20.82 2.16
N ASP A 49 3.94 20.67 2.78
CA ASP A 49 5.05 21.61 2.67
C ASP A 49 5.78 21.42 1.33
N SER A 50 5.70 22.39 0.42
CA SER A 50 6.30 22.30 -0.91
C SER A 50 7.83 22.12 -0.91
N SER A 51 8.51 22.44 0.19
CA SER A 51 9.95 22.26 0.34
C SER A 51 10.34 20.82 0.71
N VAL A 52 9.37 19.94 0.97
CA VAL A 52 9.58 18.55 1.37
C VAL A 52 9.26 17.64 0.19
N MET A 53 10.12 16.65 -0.07
CA MET A 53 9.89 15.63 -1.09
C MET A 53 8.95 14.55 -0.56
N LYS A 54 7.94 14.18 -1.36
CA LYS A 54 7.01 13.07 -1.07
C LYS A 54 7.10 12.08 -2.21
N ILE A 55 7.18 10.80 -1.86
CA ILE A 55 7.17 9.68 -2.78
C ILE A 55 5.92 8.87 -2.44
N LEU A 56 4.92 8.93 -3.30
CA LEU A 56 3.65 8.23 -3.14
C LEU A 56 3.73 6.88 -3.84
N LEU A 57 3.70 5.81 -3.06
CA LEU A 57 3.48 4.48 -3.59
C LEU A 57 1.99 4.24 -3.75
N VAL A 58 1.58 4.10 -4.99
CA VAL A 58 0.20 3.79 -5.38
C VAL A 58 0.11 2.37 -5.91
N ARG A 59 -1.06 1.77 -5.76
CA ARG A 59 -1.39 0.43 -6.24
C ARG A 59 -2.83 0.42 -6.71
N ASP A 60 -3.17 -0.44 -7.66
CA ASP A 60 -4.56 -0.66 -8.06
C ASP A 60 -5.42 -0.90 -6.80
N LEU A 61 -6.37 0.01 -6.54
CA LEU A 61 -7.15 -0.03 -5.29
C LEU A 61 -7.96 -1.32 -5.17
N ARG A 62 -8.30 -1.95 -6.30
CA ARG A 62 -8.99 -3.25 -6.30
C ARG A 62 -8.09 -4.33 -5.67
N ASP A 63 -6.81 -4.37 -6.04
CA ASP A 63 -5.82 -5.26 -5.43
C ASP A 63 -5.50 -4.90 -3.98
N VAL A 64 -5.55 -3.60 -3.63
CA VAL A 64 -5.42 -3.13 -2.24
C VAL A 64 -6.51 -3.74 -1.36
N PHE A 65 -7.79 -3.63 -1.75
CA PHE A 65 -8.91 -4.18 -0.97
C PHE A 65 -8.86 -5.70 -0.87
N VAL A 66 -8.54 -6.42 -1.96
CA VAL A 66 -8.30 -7.88 -1.89
C VAL A 66 -7.18 -8.20 -0.91
N SER A 67 -6.07 -7.47 -0.98
CA SER A 67 -4.93 -7.69 -0.10
C SER A 67 -5.24 -7.36 1.35
N LEU A 68 -6.19 -6.46 1.61
CA LEU A 68 -6.64 -6.09 2.96
C LEU A 68 -7.45 -7.21 3.59
N VAL A 69 -8.36 -7.86 2.86
CA VAL A 69 -9.13 -9.02 3.36
C VAL A 69 -8.20 -10.13 3.85
N TYR A 70 -7.22 -10.54 3.02
CA TYR A 70 -6.25 -11.57 3.41
C TYR A 70 -5.37 -11.15 4.59
N TRP A 71 -5.05 -9.86 4.68
CA TRP A 71 -4.28 -9.36 5.80
C TRP A 71 -5.09 -9.42 7.10
N PHE A 72 -6.37 -9.04 7.07
CA PHE A 72 -7.25 -9.18 8.23
C PHE A 72 -7.38 -10.64 8.68
N ASP A 73 -7.57 -11.58 7.75
CA ASP A 73 -7.61 -13.01 8.07
C ASP A 73 -6.33 -13.46 8.81
N ALA A 74 -5.16 -13.13 8.27
CA ALA A 74 -3.88 -13.48 8.89
C ALA A 74 -3.69 -12.82 10.27
N GLN A 75 -4.07 -11.54 10.43
CA GLN A 75 -3.96 -10.85 11.72
C GLN A 75 -4.92 -11.40 12.78
N ILE A 76 -6.10 -11.88 12.36
CA ILE A 76 -7.06 -12.52 13.25
C ILE A 76 -6.55 -13.90 13.68
N GLU A 77 -6.02 -14.69 12.74
CA GLU A 77 -5.44 -16.00 13.00
C GLU A 77 -4.26 -15.90 13.99
N ASP A 78 -3.36 -14.94 13.79
CA ASP A 78 -2.22 -14.69 14.66
C ASP A 78 -2.59 -14.00 15.99
N GLY A 79 -3.86 -13.59 16.18
CA GLY A 79 -4.31 -12.83 17.35
C GLY A 79 -3.70 -11.42 17.45
N LEU A 80 -3.15 -10.90 16.35
CA LEU A 80 -2.46 -9.61 16.28
C LEU A 80 -3.39 -8.45 15.91
N ILE A 81 -4.58 -8.73 15.37
CA ILE A 81 -5.50 -7.69 14.90
C ILE A 81 -5.80 -6.64 15.98
N LYS A 82 -5.91 -7.02 17.25
CA LYS A 82 -6.18 -6.08 18.36
C LYS A 82 -5.00 -5.16 18.72
N ARG A 83 -3.79 -5.51 18.27
CA ARG A 83 -2.60 -4.69 18.46
C ARG A 83 -2.50 -3.59 17.41
N HIS A 84 -3.13 -3.80 16.26
CA HIS A 84 -3.14 -2.81 15.20
C HIS A 84 -3.89 -1.56 15.64
N LEU A 85 -3.34 -0.39 15.31
CA LEU A 85 -3.83 0.86 15.85
C LEU A 85 -5.20 1.24 15.30
N ALA A 86 -5.39 1.04 13.99
CA ALA A 86 -6.63 1.32 13.28
C ALA A 86 -7.81 0.41 13.66
N SER A 87 -7.59 -0.65 14.43
CA SER A 87 -8.63 -1.59 14.88
C SER A 87 -8.96 -1.47 16.37
N LYS A 88 -8.40 -0.46 17.08
CA LYS A 88 -8.66 -0.21 18.51
C LYS A 88 -10.03 0.44 18.76
N GLN A 89 -11.07 -0.11 18.15
CA GLN A 89 -12.44 0.36 18.26
C GLN A 89 -13.26 -0.45 19.26
N LYS A 90 -14.32 0.18 19.80
CA LYS A 90 -15.30 -0.50 20.65
C LYS A 90 -16.00 -1.59 19.83
N GLY A 91 -16.23 -2.75 20.45
CA GLY A 91 -16.90 -3.87 19.78
C GLY A 91 -16.02 -4.66 18.81
N ILE A 92 -14.70 -4.43 18.78
CA ILE A 92 -13.79 -5.16 17.88
C ILE A 92 -13.90 -6.69 18.02
N ASP A 93 -14.21 -7.20 19.21
CA ASP A 93 -14.44 -8.63 19.42
C ASP A 93 -15.67 -9.16 18.66
N GLU A 94 -16.78 -8.42 18.68
CA GLU A 94 -17.99 -8.77 17.94
C GLU A 94 -17.74 -8.70 16.43
N LEU A 95 -17.00 -7.67 15.98
CA LEU A 95 -16.59 -7.53 14.59
C LEU A 95 -15.69 -8.68 14.13
N ILE A 96 -14.74 -9.12 14.97
CA ILE A 96 -13.89 -10.28 14.67
C ILE A 96 -14.73 -11.57 14.58
N GLN A 97 -15.69 -11.78 15.49
CA GLN A 97 -16.57 -12.95 15.42
C GLN A 97 -17.43 -12.94 14.16
N HIS A 98 -18.01 -11.79 13.80
CA HIS A 98 -18.75 -11.64 12.56
C HIS A 98 -17.86 -11.88 11.33
N TRP A 99 -16.66 -11.32 11.30
CA TRP A 99 -15.70 -11.51 10.22
C TRP A 99 -15.37 -12.99 9.99
N LYS A 100 -15.22 -13.77 11.07
CA LYS A 100 -14.94 -15.21 10.99
C LYS A 100 -16.07 -16.02 10.36
N THR A 101 -17.32 -15.55 10.43
CA THR A 101 -18.47 -16.25 9.82
C THR A 101 -18.71 -15.83 8.37
N CYS A 102 -18.07 -14.76 7.90
CA CYS A 102 -18.25 -14.24 6.54
C CYS A 102 -17.45 -15.06 5.51
N SER A 103 -18.05 -15.25 4.33
CA SER A 103 -17.34 -15.65 3.12
C SER A 103 -16.35 -14.59 2.66
N PHE A 104 -15.45 -14.94 1.74
CA PHE A 104 -14.49 -13.97 1.18
C PHE A 104 -15.21 -12.81 0.46
N ASP A 105 -16.29 -13.09 -0.27
CA ASP A 105 -17.07 -12.07 -0.97
C ASP A 105 -17.72 -11.07 0.00
N GLU A 106 -18.29 -11.57 1.11
CA GLU A 106 -18.85 -10.72 2.18
C GLU A 106 -17.78 -9.88 2.87
N LYS A 107 -16.60 -10.47 3.16
CA LYS A 107 -15.46 -9.73 3.72
C LYS A 107 -14.99 -8.63 2.77
N LEU A 108 -14.97 -8.91 1.46
CA LEU A 108 -14.61 -7.92 0.45
C LEU A 108 -15.65 -6.78 0.39
N THR A 109 -16.95 -7.10 0.46
CA THR A 109 -18.00 -6.08 0.61
C THR A 109 -17.77 -5.22 1.85
N ILE A 110 -17.47 -5.80 3.02
CA ILE A 110 -17.25 -5.07 4.27
C ILE A 110 -16.10 -4.06 4.13
N VAL A 111 -14.96 -4.46 3.55
CA VAL A 111 -13.81 -3.54 3.40
C VAL A 111 -14.03 -2.48 2.33
N LEU A 112 -14.87 -2.74 1.33
CA LEU A 112 -15.26 -1.76 0.30
C LEU A 112 -16.28 -0.75 0.82
N GLU A 113 -17.18 -1.18 1.70
CA GLU A 113 -18.10 -0.26 2.38
C GLU A 113 -17.34 0.66 3.35
N ASP A 114 -16.28 0.14 3.98
CA ASP A 114 -15.42 0.84 4.94
C ASP A 114 -16.25 1.54 6.05
N GLY A 115 -17.34 0.89 6.45
CA GLY A 115 -18.31 1.41 7.42
C GLY A 115 -18.15 0.79 8.82
N GLU A 116 -19.24 0.81 9.59
CA GLU A 116 -19.27 0.34 10.99
C GLU A 116 -18.92 -1.15 11.18
N LYS A 117 -19.05 -1.96 10.11
CA LYS A 117 -18.70 -3.38 10.13
C LYS A 117 -17.21 -3.63 9.81
N SER A 118 -16.47 -2.60 9.41
CA SER A 118 -15.05 -2.70 9.10
C SER A 118 -14.24 -3.06 10.35
N LEU A 119 -13.17 -3.83 10.17
CA LEU A 119 -12.22 -4.12 11.26
C LEU A 119 -11.30 -2.94 11.55
N TYR A 120 -11.15 -2.02 10.61
CA TYR A 120 -10.62 -0.69 10.87
C TYR A 120 -11.74 0.27 11.30
N TYR A 121 -11.37 1.43 11.86
CA TYR A 121 -12.34 2.51 12.09
C TYR A 121 -13.08 2.86 10.79
N SER A 122 -14.36 3.21 10.92
CA SER A 122 -15.17 3.66 9.79
C SER A 122 -14.48 4.78 9.02
N ARG A 123 -14.53 4.68 7.69
CA ARG A 123 -13.90 5.56 6.69
C ARG A 123 -12.37 5.60 6.70
N PHE A 124 -11.69 4.74 7.46
CA PHE A 124 -10.24 4.80 7.57
C PHE A 124 -9.52 4.61 6.23
N MET A 125 -9.97 3.67 5.38
CA MET A 125 -9.38 3.47 4.06
C MET A 125 -9.77 4.60 3.11
N GLU A 126 -11.04 5.00 3.12
CA GLU A 126 -11.56 6.10 2.29
C GLU A 126 -10.80 7.41 2.55
N GLU A 127 -10.63 7.81 3.81
CA GLU A 127 -9.88 9.02 4.20
C GLU A 127 -8.41 8.95 3.77
N ASN A 128 -7.77 7.79 3.90
CA ASN A 128 -6.39 7.61 3.45
C ASN A 128 -6.24 7.69 1.93
N ILE A 129 -7.22 7.19 1.17
CA ILE A 129 -7.24 7.26 -0.29
C ILE A 129 -7.52 8.70 -0.75
N GLU A 130 -8.48 9.38 -0.14
CA GLU A 130 -8.79 10.80 -0.38
C GLU A 130 -7.54 11.66 -0.21
N GLU A 131 -6.84 11.48 0.91
CA GLU A 131 -5.65 12.26 1.21
C GLU A 131 -4.48 11.93 0.28
N MET A 132 -4.29 10.65 -0.06
CA MET A 132 -3.33 10.26 -1.09
C MET A 132 -3.60 11.00 -2.41
N CYS A 133 -4.87 11.11 -2.81
CA CYS A 133 -5.26 11.83 -4.03
C CYS A 133 -5.05 13.35 -3.91
N HIS A 134 -5.25 13.94 -2.72
CA HIS A 134 -4.90 15.35 -2.49
C HIS A 134 -3.40 15.59 -2.68
N LEU A 135 -2.56 14.68 -2.18
CA LEU A 135 -1.11 14.80 -2.28
C LEU A 135 -0.59 14.75 -3.71
N LEU A 136 -1.29 14.11 -4.65
CA LEU A 136 -0.93 14.11 -6.08
C LEU A 136 -0.76 15.54 -6.65
N ASN A 137 -1.46 16.52 -6.07
CA ASN A 137 -1.43 17.91 -6.52
C ASN A 137 -0.46 18.79 -5.71
N VAL A 138 0.21 18.24 -4.71
CA VAL A 138 1.18 18.97 -3.89
C VAL A 138 2.53 19.00 -4.61
N GLN A 139 3.21 20.15 -4.56
CA GLN A 139 4.53 20.29 -5.15
C GLN A 139 5.56 19.35 -4.49
N ASN A 140 6.55 18.94 -5.29
CA ASN A 140 7.62 18.03 -4.86
C ASN A 140 7.08 16.65 -4.45
N THR A 141 6.07 16.18 -5.19
CA THR A 141 5.45 14.87 -5.05
C THR A 141 5.78 14.04 -6.28
N TYR A 142 6.25 12.81 -6.04
CA TYR A 142 6.59 11.83 -7.06
C TYR A 142 5.74 10.59 -6.84
N VAL A 143 5.17 10.05 -7.91
CA VAL A 143 4.30 8.87 -7.85
C VAL A 143 5.05 7.66 -8.38
N ILE A 144 4.93 6.53 -7.68
CA ILE A 144 5.48 5.25 -8.08
C ILE A 144 4.38 4.21 -8.01
N HIS A 145 4.16 3.50 -9.11
CA HIS A 145 3.17 2.45 -9.20
C HIS A 145 3.76 1.13 -8.74
N PHE A 146 3.06 0.44 -7.84
CA PHE A 146 3.42 -0.89 -7.38
C PHE A 146 3.63 -1.86 -8.55
N GLU A 147 2.80 -1.74 -9.59
CA GLU A 147 2.78 -2.56 -10.79
C GLU A 147 4.07 -2.44 -11.61
N ASP A 148 4.72 -1.27 -11.56
CA ASP A 148 6.00 -1.07 -12.23
C ASP A 148 7.16 -1.63 -11.39
N LEU A 149 7.03 -1.63 -10.06
CA LEU A 149 8.07 -2.05 -9.13
C LEU A 149 8.20 -3.59 -8.98
N VAL A 150 7.12 -4.33 -9.20
CA VAL A 150 7.03 -5.76 -8.87
C VAL A 150 7.80 -6.69 -9.82
N GLY A 151 8.15 -6.24 -11.03
CA GLY A 151 8.84 -7.09 -12.00
C GLY A 151 8.11 -8.41 -12.35
N PRO A 152 8.78 -9.35 -13.05
CA PRO A 152 8.13 -10.55 -13.59
C PRO A 152 7.51 -11.47 -12.53
N LYS A 153 8.13 -11.57 -11.34
CA LYS A 153 7.63 -12.43 -10.25
C LYS A 153 6.27 -11.96 -9.72
N GLY A 154 5.99 -10.66 -9.77
CA GLY A 154 4.69 -10.08 -9.42
C GLY A 154 3.76 -9.81 -10.61
N GLY A 155 4.15 -10.15 -11.83
CA GLY A 155 3.37 -9.94 -13.05
C GLY A 155 3.64 -8.62 -13.80
N GLY A 156 4.64 -7.84 -13.38
CA GLY A 156 5.19 -6.71 -14.13
C GLY A 156 6.31 -7.15 -15.09
N THR A 157 7.13 -6.20 -15.56
CA THR A 157 8.27 -6.47 -16.46
C THR A 157 9.61 -6.07 -15.83
N LEU A 158 10.72 -6.61 -16.33
CA LEU A 158 12.05 -6.25 -15.82
C LEU A 158 12.37 -4.78 -16.09
N GLU A 159 12.03 -4.30 -17.29
CA GLU A 159 12.33 -2.96 -17.76
C GLU A 159 11.69 -1.92 -16.84
N LYS A 160 10.39 -2.06 -16.56
CA LYS A 160 9.66 -1.16 -15.65
C LYS A 160 10.17 -1.23 -14.22
N GLN A 161 10.57 -2.41 -13.77
CA GLN A 161 11.14 -2.60 -12.44
C GLN A 161 12.48 -1.87 -12.32
N TRP A 162 13.36 -2.04 -13.30
CA TRP A 162 14.67 -1.37 -13.32
C TRP A 162 14.52 0.13 -13.44
N GLU A 163 13.66 0.63 -14.34
CA GLU A 163 13.33 2.04 -14.47
C GLU A 163 12.83 2.63 -13.14
N SER A 164 11.94 1.91 -12.43
CA SER A 164 11.43 2.34 -11.12
C SER A 164 12.52 2.40 -10.06
N ILE A 165 13.42 1.41 -10.02
CA ILE A 165 14.56 1.38 -9.08
C ILE A 165 15.53 2.53 -9.37
N TYR A 166 15.86 2.76 -10.64
CA TYR A 166 16.72 3.87 -11.07
C TYR A 166 16.09 5.21 -10.74
N PHE A 167 14.81 5.39 -11.04
CA PHE A 167 14.07 6.59 -10.70
C PHE A 167 14.13 6.85 -9.19
N PHE A 168 13.85 5.83 -8.37
CA PHE A 168 13.92 5.97 -6.91
C PHE A 168 15.32 6.38 -6.44
N ALA A 169 16.38 5.73 -6.94
CA ALA A 169 17.75 6.07 -6.59
C ALA A 169 18.12 7.51 -6.98
N SER A 170 17.65 7.98 -8.14
CA SER A 170 17.88 9.35 -8.61
C SER A 170 17.28 10.41 -7.68
N LEU A 171 16.14 10.14 -7.04
CA LEU A 171 15.51 11.06 -6.07
C LEU A 171 16.40 11.30 -4.84
N PHE A 172 17.28 10.36 -4.52
CA PHE A 172 18.25 10.47 -3.43
C PHE A 172 19.67 10.76 -3.90
N SER A 173 19.86 11.04 -5.21
CA SER A 173 21.18 11.21 -5.82
C SER A 173 22.11 10.01 -5.57
N ILE A 174 21.55 8.81 -5.57
CA ILE A 174 22.29 7.55 -5.44
C ILE A 174 22.53 7.01 -6.84
N GLU A 175 23.80 6.78 -7.17
CA GLU A 175 24.18 6.11 -8.42
C GLU A 175 24.14 4.60 -8.23
N LEU A 176 23.46 3.90 -9.13
CA LEU A 176 23.40 2.44 -9.16
C LEU A 176 23.96 1.94 -10.50
N THR A 177 24.78 0.89 -10.44
CA THR A 177 25.16 0.13 -11.65
C THR A 177 24.00 -0.74 -12.11
N GLN A 178 24.00 -1.13 -13.39
CA GLN A 178 23.01 -2.07 -13.94
C GLN A 178 22.98 -3.38 -13.15
N GLU A 179 24.15 -3.95 -12.86
CA GLU A 179 24.31 -5.16 -12.05
C GLU A 179 23.65 -5.01 -10.67
N LYS A 180 23.76 -3.84 -10.04
CA LYS A 180 23.15 -3.58 -8.73
C LYS A 180 21.63 -3.47 -8.82
N VAL A 181 21.09 -2.86 -9.86
CA VAL A 181 19.65 -2.76 -10.09
C VAL A 181 19.03 -4.13 -10.33
N GLU A 182 19.70 -4.97 -11.12
CA GLU A 182 19.31 -6.37 -11.35
C GLU A 182 19.30 -7.15 -10.03
N GLU A 183 20.37 -7.06 -9.24
CA GLU A 183 20.46 -7.69 -7.92
C GLU A 183 19.33 -7.26 -6.99
N ILE A 184 19.02 -5.96 -6.94
CA ILE A 184 17.91 -5.41 -6.15
C ILE A 184 16.58 -6.03 -6.62
N GLY A 185 16.27 -5.96 -7.92
CA GLY A 185 15.02 -6.47 -8.48
C GLY A 185 14.80 -7.95 -8.19
N GLU A 186 15.85 -8.77 -8.27
CA GLU A 186 15.80 -10.19 -7.93
C GLU A 186 15.52 -10.44 -6.45
N LYS A 187 16.18 -9.68 -5.57
CA LYS A 187 16.12 -9.81 -4.10
C LYS A 187 14.89 -9.18 -3.49
N MET A 188 14.19 -8.28 -4.19
CA MET A 188 12.93 -7.69 -3.72
C MET A 188 11.86 -8.76 -3.44
N PHE A 189 11.88 -9.89 -4.18
CA PHE A 189 11.00 -11.04 -3.93
C PHE A 189 11.68 -12.10 -3.06
N GLY A 190 10.99 -12.59 -2.03
CA GLY A 190 11.46 -13.67 -1.15
C GLY A 190 11.62 -13.27 0.32
N ASN A 191 11.96 -14.25 1.15
CA ASN A 191 11.80 -14.19 2.61
C ASN A 191 13.05 -13.65 3.37
N SER A 192 13.94 -12.96 2.68
CA SER A 192 15.25 -12.51 3.22
C SER A 192 15.19 -11.21 4.05
N TYR A 193 14.00 -10.69 4.34
CA TYR A 193 13.78 -9.49 5.16
C TYR A 193 13.03 -9.88 6.46
N PRO A 194 13.20 -9.17 7.61
CA PRO A 194 12.69 -9.60 8.92
C PRO A 194 11.23 -10.05 8.93
N SER A 195 10.90 -10.91 9.90
CA SER A 195 9.69 -11.75 10.00
C SER A 195 8.35 -11.06 9.70
N ASP A 196 8.22 -9.74 9.92
CA ASP A 196 6.99 -8.99 9.65
C ASP A 196 6.75 -8.74 8.15
N PHE A 197 7.80 -8.70 7.33
CA PHE A 197 7.70 -8.65 5.86
C PHE A 197 7.08 -9.93 5.30
N ASN A 198 7.42 -11.09 5.86
CA ASN A 198 6.92 -12.39 5.41
C ASN A 198 5.40 -12.55 5.64
N ARG A 199 4.85 -11.88 6.66
CA ARG A 199 3.41 -11.88 6.94
C ARG A 199 2.61 -11.00 5.99
N THR A 200 3.21 -9.92 5.50
CA THR A 200 2.51 -8.92 4.67
C THR A 200 2.69 -9.17 3.16
N PHE A 201 3.78 -9.81 2.75
CA PHE A 201 4.12 -10.14 1.36
C PHE A 201 3.57 -11.51 0.94
N ARG A 202 2.23 -11.66 0.92
CA ARG A 202 1.56 -12.94 0.65
C ARG A 202 1.78 -13.48 -0.77
N LYS A 203 1.54 -12.65 -1.78
CA LYS A 203 1.70 -13.02 -3.20
C LYS A 203 2.57 -12.04 -3.96
N GLY A 204 2.52 -10.75 -3.61
CA GLY A 204 3.26 -9.70 -4.34
C GLY A 204 2.88 -9.60 -5.82
N LYS A 205 1.68 -10.06 -6.19
CA LYS A 205 1.19 -10.10 -7.58
C LYS A 205 0.15 -9.01 -7.86
N ILE A 206 0.12 -8.57 -9.10
CA ILE A 206 -0.88 -7.66 -9.67
C ILE A 206 -2.07 -8.45 -10.23
N GLY A 207 -3.22 -7.79 -10.35
CA GLY A 207 -4.42 -8.31 -11.02
C GLY A 207 -5.15 -9.43 -10.28
N GLY A 208 -4.82 -9.67 -9.01
CA GLY A 208 -5.49 -10.69 -8.19
C GLY A 208 -6.95 -10.37 -7.90
N TRP A 209 -7.35 -9.11 -8.06
CA TRP A 209 -8.74 -8.68 -7.94
C TRP A 209 -9.67 -9.28 -8.98
N LYS A 210 -9.18 -9.63 -10.18
CA LYS A 210 -10.01 -10.15 -11.28
C LYS A 210 -10.72 -11.45 -10.93
N ASP A 211 -10.06 -12.30 -10.13
CA ASP A 211 -10.61 -13.58 -9.68
C ASP A 211 -11.44 -13.47 -8.38
N ALA A 212 -11.35 -12.32 -7.71
CA ALA A 212 -11.87 -12.14 -6.35
C ALA A 212 -13.13 -11.26 -6.31
N PHE A 213 -13.27 -10.32 -7.24
CA PHE A 213 -14.40 -9.41 -7.28
C PHE A 213 -15.62 -10.09 -7.92
N SER A 214 -16.73 -10.13 -7.19
CA SER A 214 -18.05 -10.33 -7.78
C SER A 214 -18.55 -9.04 -8.46
N GLU A 215 -19.60 -9.17 -9.27
CA GLU A 215 -20.25 -8.02 -9.91
C GLU A 215 -20.76 -7.01 -8.87
N LYS A 216 -21.29 -7.48 -7.75
CA LYS A 216 -21.71 -6.63 -6.62
C LYS A 216 -20.53 -5.83 -6.06
N ASN A 217 -19.38 -6.48 -5.84
CA ASN A 217 -18.19 -5.80 -5.33
C ASN A 217 -17.69 -4.73 -6.33
N LEU A 218 -17.72 -5.02 -7.63
CA LEU A 218 -17.38 -4.03 -8.66
C LEU A 218 -18.30 -2.83 -8.65
N GLN A 219 -19.61 -3.03 -8.45
CA GLN A 219 -20.57 -1.93 -8.37
C GLN A 219 -20.29 -1.03 -7.17
N ILE A 220 -20.07 -1.61 -5.98
CA ILE A 220 -19.71 -0.86 -4.77
C ILE A 220 -18.39 -0.10 -4.99
N PHE A 221 -17.37 -0.80 -5.50
CA PHE A 221 -16.06 -0.21 -5.76
C PHE A 221 -16.14 0.95 -6.75
N ASN A 222 -16.83 0.78 -7.88
CA ASN A 222 -16.95 1.84 -8.89
C ASN A 222 -17.69 3.06 -8.33
N ALA A 223 -18.74 2.84 -7.54
CA ALA A 223 -19.51 3.93 -6.94
C ALA A 223 -18.69 4.72 -5.91
N ARG A 224 -17.87 4.05 -5.10
CA ARG A 224 -17.12 4.69 -3.99
C ARG A 224 -15.72 5.14 -4.40
N TYR A 225 -14.96 4.29 -5.08
CA TYR A 225 -13.53 4.48 -5.31
C TYR A 225 -13.15 4.64 -6.78
N GLY A 226 -14.10 4.49 -7.73
CA GLY A 226 -13.81 4.54 -9.16
C GLY A 226 -13.14 5.85 -9.62
N HIS A 227 -13.48 6.97 -8.98
CA HIS A 227 -12.87 8.27 -9.29
C HIS A 227 -11.44 8.40 -8.72
N PHE A 228 -11.19 7.89 -7.51
CA PHE A 228 -9.83 7.82 -6.95
C PHE A 228 -8.92 6.87 -7.76
N GLN A 229 -9.44 5.72 -8.17
CA GLN A 229 -8.75 4.76 -9.04
C GLN A 229 -8.23 5.46 -10.32
N GLN A 230 -9.07 6.27 -10.96
CA GLN A 230 -8.70 7.05 -12.14
C GLN A 230 -7.67 8.13 -11.81
N ALA A 231 -7.84 8.86 -10.70
CA ALA A 231 -6.89 9.88 -10.27
C ALA A 231 -5.48 9.30 -10.01
N LEU A 232 -5.40 8.07 -9.51
CA LEU A 232 -4.16 7.33 -9.30
C LEU A 232 -3.54 6.76 -10.59
N GLY A 233 -4.16 7.01 -11.75
CA GLY A 233 -3.66 6.59 -13.07
C GLY A 233 -4.08 5.18 -13.48
N TYR A 234 -5.03 4.55 -12.78
CA TYR A 234 -5.56 3.25 -13.15
C TYR A 234 -6.88 3.42 -13.91
N PHE A 235 -6.82 3.20 -15.22
CA PHE A 235 -8.01 3.21 -16.07
C PHE A 235 -8.67 1.83 -16.12
N LYS A 236 -9.92 1.79 -16.59
CA LYS A 236 -10.70 0.56 -16.76
C LYS A 236 -10.04 -0.38 -17.76
#